data_AF-F4K265-F1
#
_entry.id   AF-F4K265-F1
#
_cell.length_a   1.000
_cell.length_b   1.000
_cell.length_c   1.000
_cell.angle_alpha   90.00
_cell.angle_beta   90.00
_cell.angle_gamma   90.00
#
_symmetry.space_group_name_H-M   'P 1'
#
loop_
_entity.id
_entity.type
_entity.pdbx_description
1 polymer ?
#
loop_
_entity_poly.entity_id
_entity_poly.type
_entity_poly.pdbx_seq_one_letter_code
_entity_poly.pdbx_strand_id
1 'polypeptide(L)'
;MNCEVCQLKELEVESFEIREVLRCILHTIVFHRALGLIRPKDIDLELFEITYVQCGEIEVEKKIDEKIEQFINWIEKHPNKKSQICLSFYEVKSKQPSWFTKIERLYWEQWYINLNVLQPTKPPVGKSHHSKLVMDPGEASEERSSRRTLLEQSLQEVLFQIIKFVNEKKDHVPPINDGVIYYPFEITIPSSSDSAFGMDMFKRILHSGHPSMLG
;
A
#
# COMPACT_ATOMS: atom_id res chain seq x y z
N MET A 1 -21.78 10.16 0.93
CA MET A 1 -20.93 9.08 1.47
C MET A 1 -19.55 9.66 1.64
N ASN A 2 -19.02 9.63 2.86
CA ASN A 2 -17.65 10.04 3.11
C ASN A 2 -16.76 8.86 2.76
N CYS A 3 -15.71 9.11 1.98
CA CYS A 3 -14.70 8.09 1.71
C CYS A 3 -13.93 7.81 3.00
N GLU A 4 -13.95 6.58 3.47
CA GLU A 4 -13.18 6.17 4.66
C GLU A 4 -11.69 6.04 4.30
N VAL A 5 -10.82 6.46 5.20
CA VAL A 5 -9.38 6.49 4.96
C VAL A 5 -8.66 5.73 6.08
N CYS A 6 -7.84 4.76 5.71
CA CYS A 6 -6.93 4.06 6.61
C CYS A 6 -5.48 4.45 6.32
N GLN A 7 -4.80 4.99 7.33
CA GLN A 7 -3.36 5.24 7.29
C GLN A 7 -2.65 4.09 8.00
N LEU A 8 -1.97 3.24 7.24
CA LEU A 8 -1.23 2.12 7.83
C LEU A 8 0.05 2.62 8.51
N LYS A 9 0.48 1.89 9.55
CA LYS A 9 1.79 2.09 10.18
C LYS A 9 2.88 2.11 9.10
N GLU A 10 3.81 3.06 9.22
CA GLU A 10 4.97 3.12 8.34
C GLU A 10 5.91 1.92 8.59
N LEU A 11 6.40 1.31 7.51
CA LEU A 11 7.32 0.18 7.57
C LEU A 11 8.71 0.60 7.08
N GLU A 12 9.75 0.22 7.82
CA GLU A 12 11.14 0.37 7.39
C GLU A 12 11.58 -0.87 6.62
N VAL A 13 11.95 -0.72 5.35
CA VAL A 13 12.22 -1.83 4.44
C VAL A 13 13.50 -1.62 3.65
N GLU A 14 14.24 -2.69 3.37
CA GLU A 14 15.26 -2.71 2.31
C GLU A 14 14.59 -2.93 0.94
N SER A 15 15.25 -2.50 -0.14
CA SER A 15 14.67 -2.56 -1.50
C SER A 15 14.22 -3.97 -1.92
N PHE A 16 14.89 -5.03 -1.47
CA PHE A 16 14.52 -6.41 -1.83
C PHE A 16 13.29 -6.92 -1.07
N GLU A 17 12.94 -6.31 0.06
CA GLU A 17 11.79 -6.70 0.91
C GLU A 17 10.48 -6.08 0.38
N ILE A 18 10.56 -4.97 -0.37
CA ILE A 18 9.42 -4.18 -0.85
C ILE A 18 8.37 -5.03 -1.55
N ARG A 19 8.78 -5.91 -2.49
CA ARG A 19 7.85 -6.70 -3.30
C ARG A 19 6.94 -7.56 -2.44
N GLU A 20 7.53 -8.23 -1.49
CA GLU A 20 6.86 -9.22 -0.66
C GLU A 20 5.98 -8.57 0.41
N VAL A 21 6.50 -7.52 1.06
CA VAL A 21 5.74 -6.67 2.00
C VAL A 21 4.50 -6.09 1.33
N LEU A 22 4.66 -5.50 0.13
CA LEU A 22 3.52 -4.91 -0.58
C LEU A 22 2.52 -5.95 -1.07
N ARG A 23 2.99 -7.12 -1.58
CA ARG A 23 2.09 -8.23 -1.95
C ARG A 23 1.25 -8.65 -0.75
N CYS A 24 1.88 -8.89 0.39
CA CYS A 24 1.22 -9.27 1.64
C CYS A 24 0.11 -8.27 2.01
N ILE A 25 0.44 -6.98 2.07
CA ILE A 25 -0.48 -5.93 2.48
C ILE A 25 -1.64 -5.76 1.48
N LEU A 26 -1.32 -5.60 0.18
CA LEU A 26 -2.31 -5.31 -0.85
C LEU A 26 -3.31 -6.45 -1.02
N HIS A 27 -2.83 -7.69 -1.06
CA HIS A 27 -3.71 -8.85 -1.14
C HIS A 27 -4.55 -9.02 0.12
N THR A 28 -3.98 -8.80 1.31
CA THR A 28 -4.75 -8.86 2.56
C THR A 28 -5.90 -7.87 2.55
N ILE A 29 -5.67 -6.62 2.11
CA ILE A 29 -6.73 -5.60 2.00
C ILE A 29 -7.81 -6.03 1.00
N VAL A 30 -7.41 -6.48 -0.20
CA VAL A 30 -8.37 -6.92 -1.24
C VAL A 30 -9.18 -8.13 -0.78
N PHE A 31 -8.54 -9.11 -0.14
CA PHE A 31 -9.20 -10.30 0.40
C PHE A 31 -10.26 -9.94 1.44
N HIS A 32 -9.90 -9.11 2.42
CA HIS A 32 -10.81 -8.72 3.51
C HIS A 32 -11.96 -7.79 3.05
N ARG A 33 -11.87 -7.22 1.85
CA ARG A 33 -12.95 -6.45 1.21
C ARG A 33 -13.67 -7.19 0.08
N ALA A 34 -13.26 -8.41 -0.24
CA ALA A 34 -14.03 -9.25 -1.16
C ALA A 34 -15.31 -9.74 -0.47
N LEU A 35 -16.45 -9.65 -1.17
CA LEU A 35 -17.75 -10.10 -0.66
C LEU A 35 -18.38 -11.24 -1.48
N GLY A 36 -17.81 -11.57 -2.64
CA GLY A 36 -18.30 -12.68 -3.45
C GLY A 36 -17.70 -14.02 -3.06
N LEU A 37 -18.03 -15.05 -3.86
CA LEU A 37 -17.48 -16.39 -3.69
C LEU A 37 -16.01 -16.41 -4.10
N ILE A 38 -15.12 -16.37 -3.11
CA ILE A 38 -13.68 -16.51 -3.28
C ILE A 38 -13.24 -17.94 -2.98
N ARG A 39 -12.14 -18.37 -3.59
CA ARG A 39 -11.37 -19.52 -3.15
C ARG A 39 -10.11 -19.00 -2.45
N PRO A 40 -10.13 -18.89 -1.11
CA PRO A 40 -8.97 -18.44 -0.35
C PRO A 40 -7.73 -19.27 -0.70
N LYS A 41 -6.61 -18.58 -0.88
CA LYS A 41 -5.30 -19.20 -1.08
C LYS A 41 -4.33 -18.66 -0.04
N ASP A 42 -3.80 -19.56 0.78
CA ASP A 42 -2.76 -19.25 1.75
C ASP A 42 -1.42 -19.09 1.04
N ILE A 43 -0.68 -18.05 1.39
CA ILE A 43 0.64 -17.72 0.86
C ILE A 43 1.58 -17.47 2.03
N ASP A 44 2.60 -18.32 2.12
CA ASP A 44 3.70 -18.13 3.06
C ASP A 44 4.69 -17.13 2.49
N LEU A 45 5.11 -16.18 3.33
CA LEU A 45 6.20 -15.27 3.03
C LEU A 45 7.54 -16.02 3.05
N GLU A 46 8.41 -15.73 2.08
CA GLU A 46 9.77 -16.29 1.99
C GLU A 46 10.71 -15.66 3.03
N LEU A 47 10.48 -14.39 3.37
CA LEU A 47 11.37 -13.62 4.24
C LEU A 47 10.93 -13.58 5.72
N PHE A 48 9.69 -13.98 6.01
CA PHE A 48 9.05 -13.79 7.31
C PHE A 48 8.20 -15.00 7.70
N GLU A 49 8.03 -15.25 8.99
CA GLU A 49 7.10 -16.29 9.50
C GLU A 49 5.65 -15.78 9.49
N ILE A 50 5.17 -15.37 8.32
CA ILE A 50 3.83 -14.81 8.10
C ILE A 50 3.18 -15.53 6.93
N THR A 51 1.94 -15.99 7.15
CA THR A 51 1.05 -16.48 6.10
C THR A 51 -0.08 -15.46 5.90
N TYR A 52 -0.33 -15.05 4.67
CA TYR A 52 -1.47 -14.20 4.32
C TYR A 52 -2.36 -14.87 3.28
N VAL A 53 -3.57 -14.34 3.10
CA VAL A 53 -4.58 -14.94 2.22
C VAL A 53 -4.85 -14.06 1.01
N GLN A 54 -4.95 -14.67 -0.17
CA GLN A 54 -5.34 -14.05 -1.42
C GLN A 54 -6.72 -14.52 -1.88
N CYS A 55 -7.39 -13.72 -2.72
CA CYS A 55 -8.63 -14.13 -3.38
C CYS A 55 -8.45 -15.30 -4.37
N GLY A 56 -7.23 -15.53 -4.86
CA GLY A 56 -6.91 -16.52 -5.90
C GLY A 56 -7.31 -16.13 -7.32
N GLU A 57 -7.61 -14.84 -7.54
CA GLU A 57 -8.04 -14.30 -8.83
C GLU A 57 -6.85 -13.75 -9.64
N ILE A 58 -6.58 -14.34 -10.80
CA ILE A 58 -5.40 -14.03 -11.62
C ILE A 58 -5.31 -12.57 -12.06
N GLU A 59 -6.46 -11.93 -12.32
CA GLU A 59 -6.51 -10.53 -12.75
C GLU A 59 -6.24 -9.56 -11.58
N VAL A 60 -6.54 -9.97 -10.34
CA VAL A 60 -6.15 -9.24 -9.13
C VAL A 60 -4.65 -9.37 -8.91
N GLU A 61 -4.12 -10.59 -8.99
CA GLU A 61 -2.68 -10.89 -8.85
C GLU A 61 -1.85 -10.08 -9.86
N LYS A 62 -2.15 -10.17 -11.17
CA LYS A 62 -1.45 -9.41 -12.21
C LYS A 62 -1.45 -7.91 -11.94
N LYS A 63 -2.61 -7.35 -11.59
CA LYS A 63 -2.77 -5.91 -11.36
C LYS A 63 -1.97 -5.42 -10.16
N ILE A 64 -1.94 -6.19 -9.08
CA ILE A 64 -1.12 -5.91 -7.90
C ILE A 64 0.36 -5.97 -8.29
N ASP A 65 0.77 -7.02 -8.98
CA ASP A 65 2.16 -7.26 -9.37
C ASP A 65 2.72 -6.18 -10.28
N GLU A 66 1.96 -5.80 -11.32
CA GLU A 66 2.32 -4.71 -12.23
C GLU A 66 2.53 -3.40 -11.48
N LYS A 67 1.70 -3.11 -10.46
CA LYS A 67 1.79 -1.88 -9.68
C LYS A 67 2.94 -1.90 -8.69
N ILE A 68 3.25 -3.05 -8.11
CA ILE A 68 4.43 -3.25 -7.27
C ILE A 68 5.69 -3.06 -8.11
N GLU A 69 5.78 -3.63 -9.30
CA GLU A 69 6.95 -3.44 -10.17
C GLU A 69 7.10 -1.98 -10.61
N GLN A 70 6.01 -1.29 -10.95
CA GLN A 70 6.06 0.15 -11.25
C GLN A 70 6.57 0.96 -10.03
N PHE A 71 6.18 0.59 -8.82
CA PHE A 71 6.63 1.24 -7.60
C PHE A 71 8.12 0.98 -7.33
N ILE A 72 8.59 -0.27 -7.44
CA ILE A 72 10.01 -0.63 -7.27
C ILE A 72 10.88 0.19 -8.25
N ASN A 73 10.48 0.22 -9.53
CA ASN A 73 11.15 1.03 -10.55
C ASN A 73 11.13 2.54 -10.24
N TRP A 74 10.11 3.03 -9.53
CA TRP A 74 10.03 4.43 -9.10
C TRP A 74 10.99 4.70 -7.92
N ILE A 75 11.09 3.79 -6.96
CA ILE A 75 12.00 3.89 -5.80
C ILE A 75 13.45 3.95 -6.24
N GLU A 76 13.85 3.11 -7.18
CA GLU A 76 15.21 3.11 -7.73
C GLU A 76 15.61 4.47 -8.33
N LYS A 77 14.64 5.19 -8.91
CA LYS A 77 14.84 6.53 -9.50
C LYS A 77 14.74 7.65 -8.47
N HIS A 78 14.12 7.39 -7.31
CA HIS A 78 13.83 8.40 -6.29
C HIS A 78 14.15 7.91 -4.87
N PRO A 79 15.39 7.47 -4.59
CA PRO A 79 15.73 6.80 -3.32
C PRO A 79 15.63 7.69 -2.07
N ASN A 80 15.46 9.01 -2.23
CA ASN A 80 15.33 9.99 -1.15
C ASN A 80 13.93 10.63 -1.06
N LYS A 81 12.95 10.18 -1.87
CA LYS A 81 11.58 10.70 -1.81
C LYS A 81 10.75 9.82 -0.87
N LYS A 82 9.82 10.44 -0.15
CA LYS A 82 8.82 9.70 0.65
C LYS A 82 8.07 8.73 -0.25
N SER A 83 7.95 7.49 0.19
CA SER A 83 7.36 6.44 -0.61
C SER A 83 6.02 6.01 -0.04
N GLN A 84 4.95 6.30 -0.77
CA GLN A 84 3.58 6.02 -0.36
C GLN A 84 2.83 5.37 -1.51
N ILE A 85 2.15 4.27 -1.22
CA ILE A 85 1.23 3.60 -2.13
C ILE A 85 -0.18 3.78 -1.59
N CYS A 86 -1.14 4.05 -2.47
CA CYS A 86 -2.54 4.17 -2.10
C CYS A 86 -3.38 3.13 -2.87
N LEU A 87 -4.01 2.21 -2.14
CA LEU A 87 -5.07 1.35 -2.68
C LEU A 87 -6.41 2.03 -2.44
N SER A 88 -7.17 2.27 -3.50
CA SER A 88 -8.47 2.94 -3.42
C SER A 88 -9.57 2.07 -4.03
N PHE A 89 -10.63 1.81 -3.26
CA PHE A 89 -11.84 1.18 -3.77
C PHE A 89 -12.85 2.23 -4.25
N TYR A 90 -13.55 1.92 -5.34
CA TYR A 90 -14.52 2.83 -5.94
C TYR A 90 -15.72 2.11 -6.57
N GLU A 91 -16.83 2.82 -6.67
CA GLU A 91 -17.92 2.48 -7.57
C GLU A 91 -17.75 3.22 -8.91
N VAL A 92 -18.20 2.60 -9.99
CA VAL A 92 -18.30 3.26 -11.29
C VAL A 92 -19.72 3.81 -11.44
N LYS A 93 -19.86 5.12 -11.53
CA LYS A 93 -21.12 5.76 -11.91
C LYS A 93 -21.05 6.22 -13.37
N SER A 94 -21.98 5.73 -14.17
CA SER A 94 -22.28 6.29 -15.48
C SER A 94 -23.42 7.29 -15.34
N LYS A 95 -23.18 8.57 -15.63
CA LYS A 95 -24.25 9.59 -15.69
C LYS A 95 -24.78 9.69 -17.12
N GLN A 96 -25.99 9.15 -17.34
CA GLN A 96 -26.89 9.32 -18.50
C GLN A 96 -26.31 9.00 -19.90
N PRO A 97 -27.12 8.52 -20.87
CA PRO A 97 -26.65 8.10 -22.18
C PRO A 97 -26.51 9.31 -23.10
N SER A 98 -25.50 10.14 -22.86
CA SER A 98 -24.98 11.06 -23.87
C SER A 98 -23.67 10.49 -24.40
N TRP A 99 -23.46 10.58 -25.71
CA TRP A 99 -22.34 10.03 -26.48
C TRP A 99 -20.92 10.36 -25.99
N PHE A 100 -20.77 11.22 -24.97
CA PHE A 100 -19.58 11.30 -24.12
C PHE A 100 -19.88 10.73 -22.73
N THR A 101 -19.78 9.41 -22.58
CA THR A 101 -19.87 8.80 -21.24
C THR A 101 -18.61 9.14 -20.45
N LYS A 102 -18.67 10.22 -19.66
CA LYS A 102 -17.66 10.48 -18.64
C LYS A 102 -17.86 9.46 -17.52
N ILE A 103 -17.02 8.42 -17.51
CA ILE A 103 -16.97 7.44 -16.43
C ILE A 103 -16.47 8.15 -15.17
N GLU A 104 -17.31 8.25 -14.14
CA GLU A 104 -16.96 8.84 -12.86
C GLU A 104 -16.68 7.73 -11.84
N ARG A 105 -15.53 7.80 -11.16
CA ARG A 105 -15.18 6.91 -10.05
C ARG A 105 -15.57 7.58 -8.74
N LEU A 106 -16.46 6.93 -7.98
CA LEU A 106 -16.82 7.36 -6.63
C LEU A 106 -16.02 6.51 -5.64
N TYR A 107 -14.97 7.09 -5.08
CA TYR A 107 -14.15 6.43 -4.07
C TYR A 107 -14.90 6.37 -2.75
N TRP A 108 -14.88 5.18 -2.13
CA TRP A 108 -15.53 4.95 -0.84
C TRP A 108 -14.55 4.48 0.23
N GLU A 109 -13.37 3.97 -0.14
CA GLU A 109 -12.32 3.62 0.82
C GLU A 109 -10.91 3.77 0.24
N GLN A 110 -9.97 4.29 1.03
CA GLN A 110 -8.56 4.44 0.67
C GLN A 110 -7.62 3.93 1.76
N TRP A 111 -6.59 3.22 1.35
CA TRP A 111 -5.57 2.65 2.20
C TRP A 111 -4.21 3.19 1.80
N TYR A 112 -3.57 3.90 2.71
CA TYR A 112 -2.25 4.50 2.50
C TYR A 112 -1.18 3.64 3.17
N ILE A 113 -0.28 3.10 2.35
CA ILE A 113 0.85 2.26 2.75
C ILE A 113 2.10 3.12 2.63
N ASN A 114 2.72 3.44 3.77
CA ASN A 114 3.92 4.27 3.83
C ASN A 114 5.14 3.37 4.05
N LEU A 115 6.15 3.49 3.19
CA LEU A 115 7.40 2.78 3.32
C LEU A 115 8.54 3.78 3.51
N ASN A 116 9.38 3.53 4.50
CA ASN A 116 10.68 4.16 4.67
C ASN A 116 11.74 3.20 4.08
N VAL A 117 12.22 3.50 2.87
CA VAL A 117 13.18 2.63 2.18
C VAL A 117 14.58 2.91 2.66
N LEU A 118 15.15 1.94 3.39
CA LEU A 118 16.51 2.00 3.91
C LEU A 118 17.51 1.85 2.77
N GLN A 119 18.45 2.79 2.68
CA GLN A 119 19.56 2.68 1.75
C GLN A 119 20.69 1.86 2.37
N PRO A 120 21.39 1.01 1.59
CA PRO A 120 22.63 0.42 2.04
C PRO A 120 23.59 1.53 2.48
N THR A 121 24.08 1.48 3.72
CA THR A 121 25.10 2.41 4.22
C THR A 121 26.33 2.27 3.32
N LYS A 122 26.56 3.24 2.42
CA LYS A 122 27.83 3.30 1.68
C LYS A 122 28.95 3.51 2.70
N PRO A 123 30.06 2.75 2.65
CA PRO A 123 31.21 3.03 3.51
C PRO A 123 31.69 4.48 3.24
N PRO A 124 32.02 5.26 4.28
CA PRO A 124 32.34 6.67 4.13
C PRO A 124 33.56 6.87 3.23
N VAL A 125 33.31 7.36 2.01
CA VAL A 125 34.36 7.82 1.09
C VAL A 125 34.72 9.26 1.48
N GLY A 126 35.48 9.42 2.56
CA GLY A 126 35.87 10.78 2.99
C GLY A 126 36.56 10.88 4.35
N LYS A 127 37.89 10.86 4.32
CA LYS A 127 38.82 11.60 5.20
C LYS A 127 38.45 11.72 6.69
N SER A 128 38.85 10.73 7.49
CA SER A 128 39.55 11.02 8.76
C SER A 128 40.44 9.84 9.13
N HIS A 129 41.73 10.11 9.26
CA HIS A 129 42.64 9.25 10.00
C HIS A 129 42.19 9.31 11.47
N HIS A 130 41.44 8.31 11.92
CA HIS A 130 41.43 7.71 13.26
C HIS A 130 40.08 7.03 13.52
N SER A 131 40.15 5.80 14.03
CA SER A 131 39.02 4.89 14.31
C SER A 131 38.37 4.25 13.09
N LYS A 132 39.11 3.30 12.50
CA LYS A 132 38.58 2.26 11.63
C LYS A 132 37.75 1.30 12.50
N LEU A 133 36.53 1.68 12.87
CA LEU A 133 35.54 0.73 13.37
C LEU A 133 35.13 -0.13 12.18
N VAL A 134 35.95 -1.14 11.90
CA VAL A 134 35.50 -2.26 11.08
C VAL A 134 34.46 -2.95 11.93
N MET A 135 33.17 -2.76 11.62
CA MET A 135 32.10 -3.56 12.23
C MET A 135 32.51 -5.03 12.12
N ASP A 136 32.46 -5.74 13.25
CA ASP A 136 32.71 -7.17 13.22
C ASP A 136 31.62 -7.83 12.35
N PRO A 137 31.96 -8.81 11.49
CA PRO A 137 30.96 -9.53 10.70
C PRO A 137 29.82 -10.12 11.54
N GLY A 138 30.08 -10.46 12.82
CA GLY A 138 29.06 -10.87 13.77
C GLY A 138 28.07 -9.75 14.09
N GLU A 139 28.56 -8.56 14.45
CA GLU A 139 27.73 -7.38 14.74
C GLU A 139 26.84 -7.00 13.54
N ALA A 140 27.39 -7.03 12.32
CA ALA A 140 26.63 -6.75 11.09
C ALA A 140 25.50 -7.77 10.85
N SER A 141 25.74 -9.04 11.18
CA SER A 141 24.74 -10.11 11.05
C SER A 141 23.63 -9.98 12.09
N GLU A 142 23.99 -9.65 13.34
CA GLU A 142 23.04 -9.44 14.43
C GLU A 142 22.14 -8.22 14.19
N GLU A 143 22.70 -7.12 13.69
CA GLU A 143 21.93 -5.93 13.32
C GLU A 143 20.91 -6.25 12.22
N ARG A 144 21.34 -6.96 11.17
CA ARG A 144 20.45 -7.38 10.08
C ARG A 144 19.35 -8.33 10.56
N SER A 145 19.65 -9.27 11.45
CA SER A 145 18.66 -10.19 12.04
C SER A 145 17.66 -9.43 12.92
N SER A 146 18.14 -8.49 13.72
CA SER A 146 17.31 -7.66 14.60
C SER A 146 16.35 -6.79 13.78
N ARG A 147 16.86 -6.16 12.72
CA ARG A 147 16.06 -5.36 11.78
C ARG A 147 14.98 -6.20 11.09
N ARG A 148 15.31 -7.41 10.63
CA ARG A 148 14.33 -8.32 10.02
C ARG A 148 13.21 -8.67 11.01
N THR A 149 13.57 -8.96 12.26
CA THR A 149 12.60 -9.26 13.33
C THR A 149 11.66 -8.07 13.59
N LEU A 150 12.19 -6.85 13.61
CA LEU A 150 11.39 -5.63 13.78
C LEU A 150 10.45 -5.36 12.61
N LEU A 151 10.89 -5.63 11.37
CA LEU A 151 10.04 -5.53 10.19
C LEU A 151 8.93 -6.58 10.21
N GLU A 152 9.23 -7.83 10.56
CA GLU A 152 8.23 -8.89 10.70
C GLU A 152 7.13 -8.50 11.70
N GLN A 153 7.54 -8.06 12.90
CA GLN A 153 6.61 -7.61 13.93
C GLN A 153 5.76 -6.42 13.44
N SER A 154 6.39 -5.45 12.77
CA SER A 154 5.68 -4.28 12.24
C SER A 154 4.72 -4.66 11.11
N LEU A 155 5.06 -5.64 10.28
CA LEU A 155 4.17 -6.16 9.26
C LEU A 155 2.96 -6.88 9.88
N GLN A 156 3.15 -7.69 10.92
CA GLN A 156 2.05 -8.30 11.68
C GLN A 156 1.11 -7.24 12.27
N GLU A 157 1.66 -6.17 12.86
CA GLU A 157 0.87 -5.05 13.37
C GLU A 157 0.03 -4.38 12.27
N VAL A 158 0.60 -4.19 11.07
CA VAL A 158 -0.13 -3.68 9.90
C VAL A 158 -1.25 -4.64 9.48
N LEU A 159 -1.02 -5.95 9.46
CA LEU A 159 -2.06 -6.94 9.14
C LEU A 159 -3.22 -6.89 10.15
N PHE A 160 -2.91 -6.81 11.45
CA PHE A 160 -3.94 -6.63 12.49
C PHE A 160 -4.66 -5.29 12.37
N GLN A 161 -3.97 -4.22 11.98
CA GLN A 161 -4.59 -2.93 11.70
C GLN A 161 -5.62 -3.04 10.56
N ILE A 162 -5.30 -3.76 9.49
CA ILE A 162 -6.23 -4.02 8.37
C ILE A 162 -7.47 -4.76 8.87
N ILE A 163 -7.28 -5.89 9.57
CA ILE A 163 -8.38 -6.71 10.09
C ILE A 163 -9.28 -5.90 11.03
N LYS A 164 -8.67 -5.11 11.93
CA LYS A 164 -9.41 -4.24 12.84
C LYS A 164 -10.23 -3.22 12.08
N PHE A 165 -9.62 -2.49 11.14
CA PHE A 165 -10.31 -1.46 10.37
C PHE A 165 -11.47 -2.04 9.55
N VAL A 166 -11.26 -3.17 8.87
CA VAL A 166 -12.31 -3.87 8.10
C VAL A 166 -13.47 -4.26 9.01
N ASN A 167 -13.18 -4.72 10.23
CA ASN A 167 -14.20 -5.12 11.18
C ASN A 167 -14.99 -3.95 11.79
N GLU A 168 -14.36 -2.79 11.96
CA GLU A 168 -14.97 -1.58 12.52
C GLU A 168 -15.70 -0.74 11.45
N LYS A 169 -15.23 -0.75 10.21
CA LYS A 169 -15.73 0.07 9.10
C LYS A 169 -16.42 -0.81 8.07
N LYS A 170 -17.73 -1.00 8.26
CA LYS A 170 -18.59 -1.83 7.39
C LYS A 170 -19.71 -1.04 6.73
N ASP A 171 -20.25 -0.04 7.43
CA ASP A 171 -21.48 0.67 7.02
C ASP A 171 -21.33 1.51 5.74
N HIS A 172 -20.10 1.88 5.37
CA HIS A 172 -19.80 2.65 4.16
C HIS A 172 -19.57 1.77 2.92
N VAL A 173 -19.46 0.46 3.09
CA VAL A 173 -19.19 -0.49 2.00
C VAL A 173 -20.44 -0.60 1.11
N PRO A 174 -20.37 -0.26 -0.18
CA PRO A 174 -21.53 -0.30 -1.09
C PRO A 174 -22.05 -1.73 -1.31
N PRO A 175 -23.31 -1.93 -1.72
CA PRO A 175 -23.77 -3.25 -2.14
C PRO A 175 -22.98 -3.74 -3.37
N ILE A 176 -22.73 -5.04 -3.45
CA ILE A 176 -22.07 -5.68 -4.58
C ILE A 176 -23.11 -6.33 -5.51
N ASN A 177 -22.90 -6.28 -6.82
CA ASN A 177 -23.77 -6.97 -7.78
C ASN A 177 -23.52 -8.48 -7.75
N ASP A 178 -24.55 -9.26 -8.07
CA ASP A 178 -24.44 -10.72 -8.18
C ASP A 178 -23.30 -11.12 -9.15
N GLY A 179 -22.49 -12.07 -8.70
CA GLY A 179 -21.35 -12.60 -9.47
C GLY A 179 -20.08 -11.75 -9.43
N VAL A 180 -20.10 -10.54 -8.85
CA VAL A 180 -18.88 -9.75 -8.65
C VAL A 180 -18.19 -10.20 -7.37
N ILE A 181 -16.91 -10.57 -7.48
CA ILE A 181 -16.14 -11.13 -6.35
C ILE A 181 -15.57 -10.02 -5.46
N TYR A 182 -15.00 -9.00 -6.09
CA TYR A 182 -14.31 -7.89 -5.42
C TYR A 182 -14.71 -6.56 -6.05
N TYR A 183 -14.69 -5.49 -5.24
CA TYR A 183 -14.97 -4.15 -5.73
C TYR A 183 -13.89 -3.66 -6.70
N PRO A 184 -14.25 -2.83 -7.70
CA PRO A 184 -13.25 -2.10 -8.47
C PRO A 184 -12.31 -1.34 -7.54
N PHE A 185 -11.01 -1.53 -7.76
CA PHE A 185 -9.97 -0.81 -7.04
C PHE A 185 -8.93 -0.25 -7.99
N GLU A 186 -8.14 0.70 -7.53
CA GLU A 186 -6.92 1.14 -8.20
C GLU A 186 -5.78 1.24 -7.18
N ILE A 187 -4.57 1.04 -7.67
CA ILE A 187 -3.35 1.26 -6.89
C ILE A 187 -2.64 2.44 -7.51
N THR A 188 -2.52 3.51 -6.73
CA THR A 188 -1.81 4.73 -7.10
C THR A 188 -0.43 4.70 -6.44
N ILE A 189 0.59 4.92 -7.25
CA ILE A 189 1.98 5.07 -6.82
C ILE A 189 2.41 6.53 -7.04
N PRO A 190 3.48 7.01 -6.40
CA PRO A 190 3.97 8.37 -6.63
C PRO A 190 4.36 8.57 -8.11
N SER A 191 4.01 9.73 -8.67
CA SER A 191 4.39 10.09 -10.04
C SER A 191 5.81 10.66 -10.09
N SER A 192 6.53 10.39 -11.18
CA SER A 192 7.82 11.07 -11.48
C SER A 192 7.63 12.54 -11.87
N SER A 193 6.42 12.96 -12.24
CA SER A 193 6.14 14.33 -12.62
C SER A 193 5.79 15.16 -11.38
N ASP A 194 6.69 16.08 -11.02
CA ASP A 194 6.53 17.00 -9.87
C ASP A 194 5.27 17.91 -9.96
N SER A 195 4.54 17.90 -11.08
CA SER A 195 3.38 18.78 -11.31
C SER A 195 2.01 18.23 -10.88
N ALA A 196 1.84 16.90 -10.71
CA ALA A 196 0.50 16.32 -10.51
C ALA A 196 0.18 15.99 -9.04
N PHE A 197 1.14 15.52 -8.25
CA PHE A 197 0.84 15.00 -6.91
C PHE A 197 0.38 16.07 -5.93
N GLY A 198 1.02 17.24 -5.91
CA GLY A 198 0.63 18.34 -5.04
C GLY A 198 -0.81 18.78 -5.32
N MET A 199 -1.11 19.13 -6.57
CA MET A 199 -2.42 19.68 -6.90
C MET A 199 -3.54 18.64 -6.84
N ASP A 200 -3.31 17.38 -7.24
CA ASP A 200 -4.38 16.37 -7.24
C ASP A 200 -4.66 15.79 -5.85
N MET A 201 -3.65 15.61 -5.00
CA MET A 201 -3.87 15.18 -3.61
C MET A 201 -4.56 16.29 -2.80
N PHE A 202 -4.09 17.54 -2.89
CA PHE A 202 -4.76 18.66 -2.21
C PHE A 202 -6.17 18.89 -2.75
N LYS A 203 -6.42 18.78 -4.06
CA LYS A 203 -7.80 18.85 -4.59
C LYS A 203 -8.69 17.72 -4.08
N ARG A 204 -8.16 16.49 -3.93
CA ARG A 204 -8.94 15.33 -3.45
C ARG A 204 -9.25 15.41 -1.96
N ILE A 205 -8.31 15.88 -1.13
CA ILE A 205 -8.54 16.11 0.31
C ILE A 205 -9.50 17.28 0.54
N LEU A 206 -9.43 18.34 -0.26
CA LEU A 206 -10.37 19.47 -0.18
C LEU A 206 -11.81 19.05 -0.50
N HIS A 207 -12.02 18.04 -1.33
CA HIS A 207 -13.35 17.52 -1.64
C HIS A 207 -13.94 16.60 -0.55
N SER A 208 -13.16 16.17 0.46
CA SER A 208 -13.68 15.40 1.60
C SER A 208 -13.89 16.23 2.89
N GLY A 209 -13.82 17.58 2.81
CA GLY A 209 -13.92 18.47 3.97
C GLY A 209 -15.17 19.36 4.03
N HIS A 210 -16.07 18.99 4.95
CA HIS A 210 -17.07 19.77 5.71
C HIS A 210 -18.33 20.38 5.04
N PRO A 211 -19.54 20.02 5.56
CA PRO A 211 -20.80 20.65 5.19
C PRO A 211 -20.98 22.01 5.89
N SER A 212 -21.68 22.89 5.18
CA SER A 212 -22.02 24.26 5.53
C SER A 212 -22.53 24.46 6.96
N MET A 213 -21.81 25.29 7.72
CA MET A 213 -22.40 26.09 8.80
C MET A 213 -22.98 27.36 8.18
N LEU A 214 -24.27 27.35 7.85
CA LEU A 214 -25.06 28.57 7.72
C LEU A 214 -26.10 28.51 8.82
N GLY A 215 -25.88 29.33 9.84
CA GLY A 215 -26.91 29.71 10.81
C GLY A 215 -27.91 30.69 10.19
#